data_AF-A0A9E5AUB8-F1
#
_entry.id   AF-A0A9E5AUB8-F1
#
_cell.length_a   1.000
_cell.length_b   1.000
_cell.length_c   1.000
_cell.angle_alpha   90.00
_cell.angle_beta   90.00
_cell.angle_gamma   90.00
#
_symmetry.space_group_name_H-M   'P 1'
#
loop_
_entity.id
_entity.type
_entity.pdbx_description
1 polymer ?
#
loop_
_entity_poly.entity_id
_entity_poly.type
_entity_poly.pdbx_seq_one_letter_code
_entity_poly.pdbx_strand_id
1 'polypeptide(L)'
;MTTASDKTVASCPDGQFSETPANPSGDIKSLVAAFTPTAALTFIGQALGVRYPLGQFLLTEGAKTKMGGGKNCVDAFFQASQGSTAAGALSQASTLVHECGHLYDIGKSGAARMYFINEKIQFLCAGLSNQGTNKSFARSLIKADAYGAAWPACANFGMQGCDGYAPIYLNGNPSDTKFESGDQGYDMLLEEVTQYVNSLATDYAFASQSQFSTSAEDGILTFLWYMTRYLHLARLKYPSTYKYMSENECWRRATLTIWGRAWFYLEKTKGNAKLNLKGKMLRGLVDHVDLLDEIARLRQIEGCLVP
;
A
#
# COMPACT_ATOMS: atom_id res chain seq x y z
N MET A 1 14.12 -19.35 8.30
CA MET A 1 13.26 -18.72 9.32
C MET A 1 13.35 -17.22 9.10
N THR A 2 12.26 -16.58 8.65
CA THR A 2 12.22 -15.11 8.63
C THR A 2 12.08 -14.63 10.06
N THR A 3 13.04 -13.84 10.53
CA THR A 3 12.94 -13.12 11.80
C THR A 3 11.71 -12.22 11.75
N ALA A 4 10.84 -12.31 12.75
CA ALA A 4 9.77 -11.34 12.93
C ALA A 4 10.39 -9.93 13.04
N SER A 5 9.71 -8.93 12.48
CA SER A 5 10.16 -7.53 12.58
C SER A 5 10.09 -7.08 14.04
N ASP A 6 11.03 -6.24 14.47
CA ASP A 6 10.95 -5.53 15.75
C ASP A 6 9.77 -4.55 15.80
N LYS A 7 9.13 -4.30 14.65
CA LYS A 7 7.96 -3.44 14.52
C LYS A 7 6.63 -4.17 14.68
N THR A 8 6.62 -5.48 14.94
CA THR A 8 5.39 -6.26 15.18
C THR A 8 5.42 -6.97 16.54
N VAL A 9 4.26 -7.35 17.06
CA VAL A 9 4.14 -8.05 18.35
C VAL A 9 3.42 -9.37 18.14
N ALA A 10 4.06 -10.48 18.51
CA ALA A 10 3.57 -11.83 18.19
C ALA A 10 2.16 -12.14 18.73
N SER A 11 1.76 -11.50 19.84
CA SER A 11 0.41 -11.65 20.40
C SER A 11 -0.66 -10.80 19.70
N CYS A 12 -0.28 -9.96 18.73
CA CYS A 12 -1.16 -9.03 18.03
C CYS A 12 -1.47 -9.49 16.60
N PRO A 13 -2.55 -8.96 15.98
CA PRO A 13 -2.82 -9.18 14.56
C PRO A 13 -1.62 -8.86 13.64
N ASP A 14 -0.80 -7.86 13.99
CA ASP A 14 0.37 -7.49 13.20
C ASP A 14 1.51 -8.54 13.24
N GLY A 15 1.75 -9.19 14.37
CA GLY A 15 2.76 -10.25 14.50
C GLY A 15 2.23 -11.65 14.20
N GLN A 16 0.90 -11.83 14.20
CA GLN A 16 0.22 -13.05 13.75
C GLN A 16 0.09 -13.13 12.23
N PHE A 17 0.29 -12.00 11.53
CA PHE A 17 0.19 -11.96 10.09
C PHE A 17 1.19 -12.92 9.43
N SER A 18 0.70 -13.72 8.50
CA SER A 18 1.51 -14.56 7.64
C SER A 18 0.84 -14.79 6.29
N GLU A 19 1.65 -14.94 5.26
CA GLU A 19 1.20 -15.36 3.93
C GLU A 19 2.33 -16.10 3.20
N THR A 20 2.00 -16.77 2.10
CA THR A 20 3.01 -17.26 1.16
C THR A 20 3.72 -16.06 0.53
N PRO A 21 5.02 -15.86 0.80
CA PRO A 21 5.70 -14.67 0.29
C PRO A 21 5.92 -14.77 -1.22
N ALA A 22 6.11 -13.61 -1.85
CA ALA A 22 6.70 -13.57 -3.17
C ALA A 22 8.05 -14.33 -3.22
N ASN A 23 8.24 -15.11 -4.28
CA ASN A 23 9.39 -15.97 -4.55
C ASN A 23 10.21 -15.42 -5.72
N PRO A 24 11.21 -14.54 -5.47
CA PRO A 24 12.06 -13.99 -6.52
C PRO A 24 12.90 -15.05 -7.25
N SER A 25 13.10 -16.22 -6.64
CA SER A 25 13.84 -17.35 -7.20
C SER A 25 12.98 -18.26 -8.08
N GLY A 26 11.68 -18.02 -8.20
CA GLY A 26 10.80 -18.79 -9.08
C GLY A 26 11.27 -18.72 -10.55
N ASP A 27 11.36 -19.87 -11.21
CA ASP A 27 11.88 -19.94 -12.58
C ASP A 27 10.84 -19.50 -13.60
N ILE A 28 11.17 -18.42 -14.31
CA ILE A 28 10.36 -17.85 -15.39
C ILE A 28 11.14 -17.82 -16.72
N LYS A 29 12.28 -18.51 -16.82
CA LYS A 29 13.14 -18.45 -18.02
C LYS A 29 12.42 -18.93 -19.28
N SER A 30 11.63 -20.00 -19.17
CA SER A 30 10.81 -20.49 -20.28
C SER A 30 9.75 -19.47 -20.70
N LEU A 31 9.12 -18.78 -19.75
CA LEU A 31 8.16 -17.71 -20.01
C LEU A 31 8.82 -16.52 -20.72
N VAL A 32 10.02 -16.13 -20.28
CA VAL A 32 10.80 -15.05 -20.90
C VAL A 32 11.22 -15.43 -22.32
N ALA A 33 11.66 -16.67 -22.55
CA ALA A 33 12.06 -17.16 -23.87
C ALA A 33 10.87 -17.25 -24.85
N ALA A 34 9.67 -17.53 -24.35
CA ALA A 34 8.44 -17.62 -25.14
C ALA A 34 7.72 -16.26 -25.30
N PHE A 35 8.28 -15.17 -24.76
CA PHE A 35 7.62 -13.87 -24.75
C PHE A 35 7.37 -13.32 -26.17
N THR A 36 6.16 -12.79 -26.38
CA THR A 36 5.84 -11.95 -27.53
C THR A 36 5.11 -10.68 -27.06
N PRO A 37 5.25 -9.54 -27.76
CA PRO A 37 4.56 -8.30 -27.37
C PRO A 37 3.03 -8.45 -27.30
N THR A 38 2.44 -9.26 -28.19
CA THR A 38 0.99 -9.52 -28.19
C THR A 38 0.52 -10.37 -27.02
N ALA A 39 1.42 -11.13 -26.40
CA ALA A 39 1.14 -11.97 -25.23
C ALA A 39 1.57 -11.32 -23.91
N ALA A 40 1.94 -10.04 -23.89
CA ALA A 40 2.57 -9.39 -22.73
C ALA A 40 1.74 -9.49 -21.43
N LEU A 41 0.42 -9.29 -21.49
CA LEU A 41 -0.45 -9.42 -20.32
C LEU A 41 -0.56 -10.87 -19.81
N THR A 42 -0.70 -11.83 -20.73
CA THR A 42 -0.67 -13.26 -20.39
C THR A 42 0.64 -13.65 -19.73
N PHE A 43 1.76 -13.15 -20.27
CA PHE A 43 3.09 -13.36 -19.72
C PHE A 43 3.22 -12.77 -18.32
N ILE A 44 2.76 -11.53 -18.07
CA ILE A 44 2.75 -10.93 -16.72
C ILE A 44 1.96 -11.81 -15.75
N GLY A 45 0.76 -12.25 -16.14
CA GLY A 45 -0.08 -13.12 -15.31
C GLY A 45 0.60 -14.46 -14.98
N GLN A 46 1.24 -15.11 -15.96
CA GLN A 46 1.97 -16.36 -15.75
C GLN A 46 3.20 -16.17 -14.86
N ALA A 47 3.97 -15.11 -15.08
CA ALA A 47 5.15 -14.81 -14.27
C ALA A 47 4.77 -14.48 -12.81
N LEU A 48 3.67 -13.73 -12.61
CA LEU A 48 3.07 -13.53 -11.29
C LEU A 48 2.62 -14.86 -10.68
N GLY A 49 2.00 -15.76 -11.44
CA GLY A 49 1.62 -17.08 -10.91
C GLY A 49 2.80 -17.90 -10.37
N VAL A 50 3.99 -17.74 -10.95
CA VAL A 50 5.22 -18.38 -10.46
C VAL A 50 5.80 -17.68 -9.24
N ARG A 51 5.84 -16.34 -9.25
CA ARG A 51 6.64 -15.57 -8.28
C ARG A 51 5.83 -14.82 -7.23
N TYR A 52 4.57 -14.51 -7.47
CA TYR A 52 3.66 -13.85 -6.54
C TYR A 52 2.20 -14.20 -6.86
N PRO A 53 1.70 -15.39 -6.45
CA PRO A 53 0.36 -15.88 -6.80
C PRO A 53 -0.77 -14.92 -6.39
N LEU A 54 -0.64 -14.23 -5.26
CA LEU A 54 -1.59 -13.21 -4.83
C LEU A 54 -1.64 -12.04 -5.83
N GLY A 55 -0.51 -11.61 -6.38
CA GLY A 55 -0.49 -10.60 -7.44
C GLY A 55 -1.17 -11.08 -8.72
N GLN A 56 -1.02 -12.36 -9.08
CA GLN A 56 -1.77 -12.94 -10.21
C GLN A 56 -3.28 -12.89 -9.96
N PHE A 57 -3.70 -13.29 -8.76
CA PHE A 57 -5.11 -13.24 -8.35
C PHE A 57 -5.66 -11.82 -8.47
N LEU A 58 -4.97 -10.82 -7.91
CA LEU A 58 -5.40 -9.42 -7.96
C LEU A 58 -5.49 -8.90 -9.40
N LEU A 59 -4.50 -9.21 -10.24
CA LEU A 59 -4.51 -8.86 -11.66
C LEU A 59 -5.74 -9.45 -12.37
N THR A 60 -6.04 -10.73 -12.15
CA THR A 60 -7.16 -11.43 -12.80
C THR A 60 -8.51 -10.99 -12.28
N GLU A 61 -8.71 -10.92 -10.97
CA GLU A 61 -10.01 -10.61 -10.37
C GLU A 61 -10.30 -9.11 -10.41
N GLY A 62 -9.30 -8.25 -10.17
CA GLY A 62 -9.45 -6.80 -10.27
C GLY A 62 -9.81 -6.33 -11.68
N ALA A 63 -9.30 -7.01 -12.72
CA ALA A 63 -9.63 -6.71 -14.10
C ALA A 63 -11.10 -6.98 -14.48
N LYS A 64 -11.86 -7.68 -13.63
CA LYS A 64 -13.30 -7.91 -13.84
C LYS A 64 -14.14 -6.70 -13.44
N THR A 65 -13.64 -5.87 -12.53
CA THR A 65 -14.30 -4.63 -12.11
C THR A 65 -14.01 -3.53 -13.12
N LYS A 66 -15.04 -2.79 -13.54
CA LYS A 66 -14.91 -1.65 -14.45
C LYS A 66 -14.96 -0.33 -13.68
N MET A 67 -14.13 0.61 -14.10
CA MET A 67 -14.13 2.02 -13.69
C MET A 67 -15.10 2.83 -14.55
N GLY A 68 -15.24 4.12 -14.22
CA GLY A 68 -15.91 5.09 -15.09
C GLY A 68 -15.36 5.03 -16.52
N GLY A 69 -16.27 5.03 -17.51
CA GLY A 69 -15.89 4.88 -18.93
C GLY A 69 -15.67 3.43 -19.38
N GLY A 70 -16.00 2.42 -18.56
CA GLY A 70 -16.03 1.00 -18.97
C GLY A 70 -14.67 0.29 -19.04
N LYS A 71 -13.58 0.99 -18.70
CA LYS A 71 -12.21 0.46 -18.63
C LYS A 71 -11.99 -0.30 -17.32
N ASN A 72 -11.21 -1.37 -17.32
CA ASN A 72 -10.66 -1.96 -16.09
C ASN A 72 -9.24 -1.46 -15.81
N CYS A 73 -8.61 -1.95 -14.74
CA CYS A 73 -7.23 -1.61 -14.37
C CYS A 73 -6.22 -1.91 -15.50
N VAL A 74 -6.38 -3.02 -16.21
CA VAL A 74 -5.49 -3.39 -17.33
C VAL A 74 -5.66 -2.42 -18.50
N ASP A 75 -6.90 -2.14 -18.89
CA ASP A 75 -7.23 -1.20 -19.98
C ASP A 75 -6.69 0.22 -19.70
N ALA A 76 -6.60 0.61 -18.44
CA ALA A 76 -6.21 1.95 -18.03
C ALA A 76 -4.69 2.11 -17.81
N PHE A 77 -4.02 1.08 -17.29
CA PHE A 77 -2.65 1.21 -16.78
C PHE A 77 -1.62 0.37 -17.55
N PHE A 78 -2.03 -0.61 -18.37
CA PHE A 78 -1.09 -1.31 -19.23
C PHE A 78 -0.74 -0.46 -20.46
N GLN A 79 0.55 -0.24 -20.68
CA GLN A 79 1.08 0.45 -21.85
C GLN A 79 1.80 -0.54 -22.76
N ALA A 80 1.16 -0.91 -23.87
CA ALA A 80 1.70 -1.86 -24.85
C ALA A 80 3.06 -1.42 -25.42
N SER A 81 3.29 -0.12 -25.57
CA SER A 81 4.58 0.45 -26.01
C SER A 81 5.72 0.11 -25.05
N GLN A 82 5.46 0.19 -23.74
CA GLN A 82 6.42 -0.18 -22.70
C GLN A 82 6.53 -1.70 -22.54
N GLY A 83 5.46 -2.44 -22.90
CA GLY A 83 5.37 -3.90 -22.85
C GLY A 83 5.92 -4.62 -24.08
N SER A 84 6.80 -3.98 -24.87
CA SER A 84 7.34 -4.57 -26.11
C SER A 84 8.45 -5.60 -25.88
N THR A 85 8.94 -5.74 -24.64
CA THR A 85 9.91 -6.75 -24.23
C THR A 85 9.46 -7.43 -22.94
N ALA A 86 9.97 -8.63 -22.64
CA ALA A 86 9.65 -9.32 -21.39
C ALA A 86 10.01 -8.45 -20.16
N ALA A 87 11.16 -7.78 -20.19
CA ALA A 87 11.58 -6.88 -19.11
C ALA A 87 10.64 -5.67 -18.98
N GLY A 88 10.25 -5.05 -20.09
CA GLY A 88 9.32 -3.91 -20.09
C GLY A 88 7.87 -4.29 -19.75
N ALA A 89 7.47 -5.53 -19.99
CA ALA A 89 6.21 -6.07 -19.50
C ALA A 89 6.27 -6.29 -17.97
N LEU A 90 7.34 -6.91 -17.46
CA LEU A 90 7.52 -7.10 -16.01
C LEU A 90 7.66 -5.80 -15.23
N SER A 91 8.25 -4.75 -15.82
CA SER A 91 8.36 -3.44 -15.14
C SER A 91 7.00 -2.77 -14.90
N GLN A 92 5.94 -3.21 -15.59
CA GLN A 92 4.58 -2.72 -15.38
C GLN A 92 3.77 -3.58 -14.39
N ALA A 93 4.28 -4.75 -13.99
CA ALA A 93 3.55 -5.70 -13.16
C ALA A 93 3.13 -5.09 -11.81
N SER A 94 4.00 -4.31 -11.17
CA SER A 94 3.71 -3.67 -9.88
C SER A 94 2.59 -2.64 -9.96
N THR A 95 2.60 -1.77 -10.98
CA THR A 95 1.49 -0.85 -11.24
C THR A 95 0.20 -1.62 -11.52
N LEU A 96 0.24 -2.65 -12.36
CA LEU A 96 -0.97 -3.43 -12.65
C LEU A 96 -1.54 -4.13 -11.41
N VAL A 97 -0.70 -4.74 -10.58
CA VAL A 97 -1.14 -5.39 -9.35
C VAL A 97 -1.70 -4.36 -8.36
N HIS A 98 -1.09 -3.19 -8.26
CA HIS A 98 -1.56 -2.07 -7.43
C HIS A 98 -2.96 -1.61 -7.87
N GLU A 99 -3.11 -1.24 -9.15
CA GLU A 99 -4.35 -0.69 -9.70
C GLU A 99 -5.47 -1.73 -9.81
N CYS A 100 -5.13 -2.99 -10.08
CA CYS A 100 -6.12 -4.06 -10.03
C CYS A 100 -6.49 -4.43 -8.59
N GLY A 101 -5.59 -4.23 -7.61
CA GLY A 101 -5.91 -4.33 -6.19
C GLY A 101 -6.98 -3.33 -5.77
N HIS A 102 -6.81 -2.05 -6.14
CA HIS A 102 -7.84 -1.01 -5.98
C HIS A 102 -9.19 -1.47 -6.53
N LEU A 103 -9.23 -1.96 -7.78
CA LEU A 103 -10.48 -2.33 -8.43
C LEU A 103 -11.11 -3.60 -7.86
N TYR A 104 -10.30 -4.53 -7.36
CA TYR A 104 -10.80 -5.68 -6.64
C TYR A 104 -11.54 -5.22 -5.37
N ASP A 105 -10.91 -4.39 -4.55
CA ASP A 105 -11.50 -3.88 -3.31
C ASP A 105 -12.74 -3.02 -3.58
N ILE A 106 -12.71 -2.14 -4.58
CA ILE A 106 -13.88 -1.34 -5.01
C ILE A 106 -15.05 -2.26 -5.41
N GLY A 107 -14.78 -3.31 -6.19
CA GLY A 107 -15.80 -4.26 -6.64
C GLY A 107 -16.44 -5.05 -5.51
N LYS A 108 -15.84 -5.07 -4.31
CA LYS A 108 -16.32 -5.78 -3.11
C LYS A 108 -16.82 -4.84 -2.00
N SER A 109 -16.57 -3.54 -2.10
CA SER A 109 -16.75 -2.58 -1.00
C SER A 109 -18.23 -2.30 -0.65
N GLY A 110 -19.15 -2.24 -1.61
CA GLY A 110 -20.55 -1.89 -1.33
C GLY A 110 -20.68 -0.59 -0.52
N ALA A 111 -21.45 -0.61 0.58
CA ALA A 111 -21.57 0.53 1.51
C ALA A 111 -20.44 0.60 2.56
N ALA A 112 -19.55 -0.40 2.58
CA ALA A 112 -18.37 -0.47 3.42
C ALA A 112 -17.11 -0.33 2.54
N ARG A 113 -15.94 -0.66 3.09
CA ARG A 113 -14.66 -0.66 2.39
C ARG A 113 -14.00 -2.01 2.56
N MET A 114 -13.71 -2.64 1.43
CA MET A 114 -12.96 -3.90 1.40
C MET A 114 -11.47 -3.61 1.56
N TYR A 115 -10.81 -4.46 2.33
CA TYR A 115 -9.35 -4.56 2.38
C TYR A 115 -9.00 -6.03 2.19
N PHE A 116 -8.73 -6.43 0.95
CA PHE A 116 -8.31 -7.79 0.65
C PHE A 116 -6.81 -7.95 0.93
N ILE A 117 -6.48 -8.70 1.98
CA ILE A 117 -5.09 -8.96 2.36
C ILE A 117 -4.61 -10.24 1.68
N ASN A 118 -5.38 -11.31 1.83
CA ASN A 118 -5.26 -12.56 1.09
C ASN A 118 -6.56 -13.38 1.24
N GLU A 119 -6.61 -14.59 0.66
CA GLU A 119 -7.81 -15.44 0.70
C GLU A 119 -8.30 -15.81 2.11
N LYS A 120 -7.43 -15.73 3.13
CA LYS A 120 -7.76 -16.06 4.53
C LYS A 120 -8.09 -14.82 5.37
N ILE A 121 -7.66 -13.65 4.92
CA ILE A 121 -7.69 -12.41 5.69
C ILE A 121 -8.25 -11.30 4.80
N GLN A 122 -9.45 -10.85 5.15
CA GLN A 122 -10.11 -9.74 4.48
C GLN A 122 -10.94 -8.95 5.50
N PHE A 123 -11.04 -7.65 5.30
CA PHE A 123 -11.85 -6.78 6.15
C PHE A 123 -12.87 -6.04 5.31
N LEU A 124 -14.09 -5.92 5.83
CA LEU A 124 -15.15 -5.11 5.24
C LEU A 124 -15.60 -4.07 6.27
N CYS A 125 -14.91 -2.92 6.30
CA CYS A 125 -15.07 -1.91 7.34
C CYS A 125 -15.94 -0.75 6.87
N ALA A 126 -16.96 -0.37 7.65
CA ALA A 126 -17.89 0.68 7.29
C ALA A 126 -17.60 1.98 8.05
N GLY A 127 -18.11 3.10 7.52
CA GLY A 127 -18.32 4.31 8.29
C GLY A 127 -17.07 5.14 8.61
N LEU A 128 -16.02 5.09 7.79
CA LEU A 128 -14.83 5.94 7.98
C LEU A 128 -14.48 6.82 6.77
N SER A 129 -15.40 6.89 5.80
CA SER A 129 -15.26 7.79 4.66
C SER A 129 -15.34 9.24 5.12
N ASN A 130 -14.37 10.07 4.71
CA ASN A 130 -14.48 11.53 4.83
C ASN A 130 -15.58 12.08 3.91
N GLN A 131 -15.89 11.36 2.83
CA GLN A 131 -16.94 11.72 1.89
C GLN A 131 -18.29 11.25 2.44
N GLY A 132 -19.17 12.20 2.77
CA GLY A 132 -20.58 11.95 3.08
C GLY A 132 -20.91 11.47 4.50
N THR A 133 -19.94 11.00 5.30
CA THR A 133 -20.21 10.56 6.68
C THR A 133 -19.57 11.42 7.77
N ASN A 134 -18.59 12.28 7.43
CA ASN A 134 -17.81 13.13 8.36
C ASN A 134 -17.22 12.35 9.57
N LYS A 135 -17.02 11.03 9.43
CA LYS A 135 -16.47 10.19 10.50
C LYS A 135 -14.95 10.17 10.50
N SER A 136 -14.33 10.67 9.43
CA SER A 136 -12.91 10.96 9.33
C SER A 136 -12.69 12.36 8.75
N PHE A 137 -11.44 12.75 8.56
CA PHE A 137 -11.02 14.03 7.98
C PHE A 137 -10.14 13.82 6.74
N ALA A 138 -9.99 14.85 5.90
CA ALA A 138 -9.14 14.77 4.73
C ALA A 138 -7.67 14.48 5.08
N ARG A 139 -7.07 13.48 4.43
CA ARG A 139 -5.67 13.11 4.67
C ARG A 139 -4.69 14.23 4.36
N SER A 140 -5.05 15.16 3.47
CA SER A 140 -4.26 16.37 3.19
C SER A 140 -3.97 17.23 4.42
N LEU A 141 -4.78 17.14 5.49
CA LEU A 141 -4.55 17.89 6.72
C LEU A 141 -3.26 17.51 7.45
N ILE A 142 -2.72 16.31 7.22
CA ILE A 142 -1.42 15.94 7.82
C ILE A 142 -0.29 16.83 7.28
N LYS A 143 -0.41 17.47 6.11
CA LYS A 143 0.61 18.40 5.58
C LYS A 143 1.03 19.48 6.59
N ALA A 144 0.10 19.93 7.43
CA ALA A 144 0.30 21.01 8.38
C ALA A 144 0.56 20.51 9.83
N ASP A 145 0.75 19.20 10.02
CA ASP A 145 1.12 18.65 11.34
C ASP A 145 2.58 18.94 11.70
N ALA A 146 2.99 18.52 12.89
CA ALA A 146 4.36 18.73 13.38
C ALA A 146 5.44 17.96 12.59
N TYR A 147 5.05 16.99 11.76
CA TYR A 147 5.96 16.09 11.04
C TYR A 147 6.10 16.46 9.57
N GLY A 148 5.18 17.25 8.99
CA GLY A 148 5.19 17.60 7.57
C GLY A 148 6.48 18.27 7.10
N ALA A 149 7.14 19.03 7.97
CA ALA A 149 8.41 19.68 7.67
C ALA A 149 9.60 18.71 7.58
N ALA A 150 9.51 17.51 8.17
CA ALA A 150 10.59 16.52 8.14
C ALA A 150 10.77 15.88 6.74
N TRP A 151 9.71 15.89 5.93
CA TRP A 151 9.74 15.43 4.54
C TRP A 151 8.74 16.25 3.72
N PRO A 152 9.15 17.45 3.28
CA PRO A 152 8.24 18.40 2.64
C PRO A 152 7.79 17.89 1.27
N ALA A 153 6.57 18.27 0.88
CA ALA A 153 6.04 17.98 -0.45
C ALA A 153 6.97 18.49 -1.56
N CYS A 154 7.19 17.66 -2.57
CA CYS A 154 7.80 18.13 -3.79
C CYS A 154 6.93 19.17 -4.49
N ALA A 155 7.55 20.08 -5.25
CA ALA A 155 6.76 20.98 -6.11
C ALA A 155 6.05 20.19 -7.22
N ASN A 156 6.69 19.12 -7.72
CA ASN A 156 6.16 18.23 -8.74
C ASN A 156 6.54 16.77 -8.46
N PHE A 157 5.76 15.84 -9.00
CA PHE A 157 6.11 14.42 -9.01
C PHE A 157 7.47 14.19 -9.69
N GLY A 158 8.28 13.28 -9.15
CA GLY A 158 9.60 12.93 -9.70
C GLY A 158 10.77 13.82 -9.24
N MET A 159 10.52 14.86 -8.44
CA MET A 159 11.61 15.63 -7.83
C MET A 159 12.35 14.83 -6.75
N GLN A 160 13.63 15.14 -6.57
CA GLN A 160 14.49 14.50 -5.57
C GLN A 160 14.58 15.34 -4.29
N GLY A 161 14.93 14.69 -3.16
CA GLY A 161 15.12 15.39 -1.88
C GLY A 161 13.83 15.83 -1.17
N CYS A 162 12.66 15.44 -1.68
CA CYS A 162 11.35 15.78 -1.13
C CYS A 162 10.36 14.61 -1.28
N ASP A 163 9.18 14.77 -0.70
CA ASP A 163 8.06 13.85 -0.79
C ASP A 163 7.37 13.92 -2.15
N GLY A 164 7.70 12.96 -3.02
CA GLY A 164 7.12 12.84 -4.35
C GLY A 164 5.68 12.34 -4.36
N TYR A 165 5.17 11.77 -3.26
CA TYR A 165 3.82 11.26 -3.16
C TYR A 165 2.83 12.36 -2.74
N ALA A 166 3.26 13.32 -1.91
CA ALA A 166 2.42 14.39 -1.43
C ALA A 166 1.66 15.19 -2.52
N PRO A 167 2.24 15.52 -3.70
CA PRO A 167 1.54 16.22 -4.77
C PRO A 167 0.38 15.44 -5.41
N ILE A 168 0.30 14.12 -5.17
CA ILE A 168 -0.77 13.27 -5.66
C ILE A 168 -1.73 12.94 -4.52
N TYR A 169 -1.20 12.54 -3.37
CA TYR A 169 -2.00 11.93 -2.30
C TYR A 169 -2.39 12.91 -1.18
N LEU A 170 -1.70 14.04 -1.07
CA LEU A 170 -1.98 15.08 -0.07
C LEU A 170 -2.36 16.42 -0.72
N ASN A 171 -2.63 16.45 -2.02
CA ASN A 171 -2.85 17.69 -2.78
C ASN A 171 -4.12 18.47 -2.45
N GLY A 172 -5.10 17.83 -1.81
CA GLY A 172 -6.41 18.43 -1.55
C GLY A 172 -6.44 19.57 -0.53
N ASN A 173 -7.56 20.28 -0.57
CA ASN A 173 -7.93 21.34 0.36
C ASN A 173 -9.40 21.15 0.80
N PRO A 174 -9.64 20.61 2.01
CA PRO A 174 -11.00 20.29 2.46
C PRO A 174 -11.88 21.52 2.72
N SER A 175 -11.36 22.73 2.56
CA SER A 175 -12.10 23.98 2.71
C SER A 175 -12.59 24.58 1.39
N ASP A 176 -12.25 23.99 0.24
CA ASP A 176 -12.79 24.42 -1.05
C ASP A 176 -13.78 23.41 -1.63
N THR A 177 -14.27 23.70 -2.84
CA THR A 177 -15.33 22.92 -3.50
C THR A 177 -14.81 21.92 -4.53
N LYS A 178 -13.49 21.82 -4.69
CA LYS A 178 -12.87 20.88 -5.63
C LYS A 178 -12.55 19.60 -4.88
N PHE A 179 -12.76 18.49 -5.58
CA PHE A 179 -12.36 17.19 -5.05
C PHE A 179 -10.98 16.85 -5.60
N GLU A 180 -10.03 16.67 -4.70
CA GLU A 180 -8.75 16.06 -4.98
C GLU A 180 -8.53 14.78 -4.17
N SER A 181 -7.55 14.00 -4.59
CA SER A 181 -7.14 12.76 -3.92
C SER A 181 -6.77 12.99 -2.43
N GLY A 182 -6.23 14.16 -2.08
CA GLY A 182 -5.97 14.53 -0.69
C GLY A 182 -7.21 14.74 0.19
N ASP A 183 -8.41 14.89 -0.39
CA ASP A 183 -9.65 15.07 0.38
C ASP A 183 -10.25 13.74 0.86
N GLN A 184 -9.66 12.63 0.46
CA GLN A 184 -10.07 11.32 0.94
C GLN A 184 -9.67 11.11 2.41
N GLY A 185 -10.42 10.25 3.10
CA GLY A 185 -10.24 9.98 4.53
C GLY A 185 -9.24 8.87 4.84
N TYR A 186 -9.24 8.43 6.09
CA TYR A 186 -8.40 7.29 6.52
C TYR A 186 -8.75 5.99 5.80
N ASP A 187 -10.01 5.80 5.40
CA ASP A 187 -10.43 4.61 4.67
C ASP A 187 -9.62 4.41 3.39
N MET A 188 -9.48 5.47 2.59
CA MET A 188 -8.68 5.46 1.37
C MET A 188 -7.18 5.54 1.66
N LEU A 189 -6.75 6.16 2.76
CA LEU A 189 -5.34 6.12 3.15
C LEU A 189 -4.88 4.70 3.48
N LEU A 190 -5.67 3.95 4.25
CA LEU A 190 -5.36 2.57 4.60
C LEU A 190 -5.43 1.64 3.38
N GLU A 191 -6.31 1.95 2.44
CA GLU A 191 -6.44 1.25 1.17
C GLU A 191 -5.14 1.44 0.34
N GLU A 192 -4.63 2.67 0.21
CA GLU A 192 -3.34 2.93 -0.44
C GLU A 192 -2.19 2.18 0.25
N VAL A 193 -2.13 2.15 1.59
CA VAL A 193 -1.12 1.37 2.32
C VAL A 193 -1.19 -0.10 1.87
N THR A 194 -2.40 -0.66 1.74
CA THR A 194 -2.61 -2.04 1.27
C THR A 194 -2.06 -2.24 -0.15
N GLN A 195 -2.31 -1.30 -1.06
CA GLN A 195 -1.83 -1.42 -2.43
C GLN A 195 -0.32 -1.20 -2.56
N TYR A 196 0.30 -0.33 -1.76
CA TYR A 196 1.76 -0.18 -1.73
C TYR A 196 2.47 -1.41 -1.13
N VAL A 197 1.81 -2.15 -0.23
CA VAL A 197 2.30 -3.48 0.17
C VAL A 197 2.30 -4.43 -1.04
N ASN A 198 1.22 -4.44 -1.83
CA ASN A 198 1.14 -5.26 -3.05
C ASN A 198 2.21 -4.87 -4.09
N SER A 199 2.50 -3.57 -4.23
CA SER A 199 3.58 -3.06 -5.08
C SER A 199 4.95 -3.54 -4.61
N LEU A 200 5.26 -3.45 -3.31
CA LEU A 200 6.54 -3.92 -2.77
C LEU A 200 6.70 -5.44 -2.97
N ALA A 201 5.65 -6.21 -2.72
CA ALA A 201 5.66 -7.66 -2.93
C ALA A 201 5.94 -8.03 -4.40
N THR A 202 5.32 -7.30 -5.33
CA THR A 202 5.48 -7.51 -6.77
C THR A 202 6.88 -7.12 -7.25
N ASP A 203 7.38 -5.95 -6.85
CA ASP A 203 8.73 -5.52 -7.21
C ASP A 203 9.79 -6.44 -6.59
N TYR A 204 9.56 -6.94 -5.36
CA TYR A 204 10.42 -7.97 -4.77
C TYR A 204 10.45 -9.24 -5.61
N ALA A 205 9.30 -9.71 -6.10
CA ALA A 205 9.19 -10.89 -6.97
C ALA A 205 10.03 -10.75 -8.27
N PHE A 206 10.19 -9.53 -8.78
CA PHE A 206 10.85 -9.27 -10.06
C PHE A 206 12.12 -8.42 -9.96
N ALA A 207 12.66 -8.17 -8.77
CA ALA A 207 13.86 -7.35 -8.58
C ALA A 207 15.05 -7.85 -9.41
N SER A 208 15.18 -9.16 -9.61
CA SER A 208 16.23 -9.75 -10.45
C SER A 208 16.11 -9.37 -11.93
N GLN A 209 14.90 -9.06 -12.41
CA GLN A 209 14.59 -8.73 -13.80
C GLN A 209 14.62 -7.22 -14.05
N SER A 210 14.55 -6.40 -13.00
CA SER A 210 14.63 -4.94 -13.16
C SER A 210 16.05 -4.51 -13.55
N GLN A 211 16.13 -3.64 -14.54
CA GLN A 211 17.39 -2.99 -14.95
C GLN A 211 17.78 -1.84 -14.01
N PHE A 212 16.78 -1.18 -13.41
CA PHE A 212 16.97 0.01 -12.58
C PHE A 212 16.43 -0.21 -11.17
N SER A 213 16.89 0.60 -10.21
CA SER A 213 16.28 0.64 -8.89
C SER A 213 14.90 1.30 -8.95
N THR A 214 13.95 0.79 -8.17
CA THR A 214 12.59 1.34 -8.01
C THR A 214 12.43 1.96 -6.62
N SER A 215 11.36 2.73 -6.44
CA SER A 215 10.99 3.35 -5.17
C SER A 215 9.96 2.52 -4.39
N ALA A 216 9.99 1.19 -4.52
CA ALA A 216 8.98 0.31 -3.93
C ALA A 216 8.97 0.37 -2.39
N GLU A 217 10.14 0.25 -1.75
CA GLU A 217 10.28 0.43 -0.30
C GLU A 217 9.93 1.86 0.09
N ASP A 218 10.36 2.84 -0.71
CA ASP A 218 10.10 4.25 -0.44
C ASP A 218 8.59 4.55 -0.40
N GLY A 219 7.82 3.96 -1.31
CA GLY A 219 6.37 4.10 -1.36
C GLY A 219 5.71 3.60 -0.09
N ILE A 220 5.87 2.32 0.25
CA ILE A 220 5.22 1.76 1.45
C ILE A 220 5.67 2.47 2.73
N LEU A 221 6.95 2.83 2.87
CA LEU A 221 7.42 3.58 4.05
C LEU A 221 6.77 4.97 4.14
N THR A 222 6.60 5.66 3.01
CA THR A 222 5.89 6.95 2.98
C THR A 222 4.44 6.79 3.41
N PHE A 223 3.74 5.74 2.95
CA PHE A 223 2.35 5.50 3.33
C PHE A 223 2.17 5.03 4.78
N LEU A 224 3.09 4.24 5.32
CA LEU A 224 3.12 3.93 6.76
C LEU A 224 3.34 5.19 7.61
N TRP A 225 4.20 6.10 7.14
CA TRP A 225 4.42 7.39 7.78
C TRP A 225 3.17 8.28 7.73
N TYR A 226 2.48 8.34 6.58
CA TYR A 226 1.20 9.04 6.48
C TYR A 226 0.12 8.46 7.39
N MET A 227 0.00 7.12 7.42
CA MET A 227 -1.00 6.42 8.24
C MET A 227 -0.81 6.73 9.72
N THR A 228 0.42 6.62 10.23
CA THR A 228 0.72 6.89 11.64
C THR A 228 0.56 8.38 11.99
N ARG A 229 0.93 9.30 11.10
CA ARG A 229 0.65 10.74 11.26
C ARG A 229 -0.85 11.04 11.30
N TYR A 230 -1.63 10.37 10.46
CA TYR A 230 -3.07 10.51 10.46
C TYR A 230 -3.67 10.07 11.80
N LEU A 231 -3.26 8.90 12.31
CA LEU A 231 -3.69 8.41 13.63
C LEU A 231 -3.31 9.40 14.74
N HIS A 232 -2.08 9.91 14.72
CA HIS A 232 -1.58 10.87 15.70
C HIS A 232 -2.38 12.18 15.67
N LEU A 233 -2.60 12.75 14.48
CA LEU A 233 -3.41 13.96 14.32
C LEU A 233 -4.86 13.71 14.74
N ALA A 234 -5.43 12.55 14.41
CA ALA A 234 -6.76 12.17 14.84
C ALA A 234 -6.86 12.16 16.37
N ARG A 235 -5.89 11.55 17.08
CA ARG A 235 -5.88 11.50 18.54
C ARG A 235 -5.86 12.89 19.17
N LEU A 236 -5.08 13.81 18.59
CA LEU A 236 -4.88 15.14 19.16
C LEU A 236 -5.97 16.15 18.81
N LYS A 237 -6.55 16.05 17.61
CA LYS A 237 -7.44 17.09 17.06
C LYS A 237 -8.83 16.59 16.67
N TYR A 238 -8.99 15.28 16.46
CA TYR A 238 -10.25 14.66 16.04
C TYR A 238 -10.59 13.45 16.94
N PRO A 239 -10.76 13.64 18.26
CA PRO A 239 -10.87 12.54 19.22
C PRO A 239 -12.03 11.59 18.93
N SER A 240 -13.15 12.07 18.38
CA SER A 240 -14.27 11.21 17.95
C SER A 240 -13.89 10.30 16.78
N THR A 241 -13.13 10.81 15.81
CA THR A 241 -12.59 10.02 14.69
C THR A 241 -11.57 9.00 15.21
N TYR A 242 -10.64 9.42 16.06
CA TYR A 242 -9.67 8.50 16.65
C TYR A 242 -10.35 7.38 17.43
N LYS A 243 -11.30 7.73 18.30
CA LYS A 243 -12.10 6.76 19.05
C LYS A 243 -12.77 5.75 18.12
N TYR A 244 -13.39 6.20 17.03
CA TYR A 244 -14.04 5.30 16.09
C TYR A 244 -13.03 4.39 15.37
N MET A 245 -11.89 4.92 14.91
CA MET A 245 -10.82 4.12 14.30
C MET A 245 -10.22 3.09 15.25
N SER A 246 -9.99 3.49 16.51
CA SER A 246 -9.28 2.67 17.49
C SER A 246 -10.17 1.67 18.20
N GLU A 247 -11.42 2.02 18.51
CA GLU A 247 -12.32 1.13 19.26
C GLU A 247 -13.14 0.22 18.34
N ASN A 248 -13.39 0.61 17.09
CA ASN A 248 -14.02 -0.28 16.12
C ASN A 248 -13.07 -1.44 15.77
N GLU A 249 -13.50 -2.67 16.06
CA GLU A 249 -12.68 -3.86 15.85
C GLU A 249 -12.21 -4.00 14.39
N CYS A 250 -13.09 -3.74 13.41
CA CYS A 250 -12.72 -3.87 12.00
C CYS A 250 -11.57 -2.93 11.63
N TRP A 251 -11.70 -1.64 11.94
CA TRP A 251 -10.69 -0.63 11.62
C TRP A 251 -9.37 -0.87 12.35
N ARG A 252 -9.44 -1.19 13.65
CA ARG A 252 -8.24 -1.50 14.45
C ARG A 252 -7.52 -2.73 13.93
N ARG A 253 -8.22 -3.84 13.69
CA ARG A 253 -7.61 -5.09 13.22
C ARG A 253 -7.13 -4.99 11.79
N ALA A 254 -7.85 -4.28 10.91
CA ALA A 254 -7.37 -4.00 9.55
C ALA A 254 -6.06 -3.21 9.58
N THR A 255 -6.01 -2.12 10.37
CA THR A 255 -4.80 -1.29 10.53
C THR A 255 -3.61 -2.11 11.04
N LEU A 256 -3.79 -2.88 12.12
CA LEU A 256 -2.72 -3.72 12.68
C LEU A 256 -2.28 -4.80 11.67
N THR A 257 -3.23 -5.48 11.01
CA THR A 257 -2.90 -6.54 10.05
C THR A 257 -2.13 -6.00 8.84
N ILE A 258 -2.54 -4.85 8.30
CA ILE A 258 -1.86 -4.19 7.18
C ILE A 258 -0.47 -3.70 7.60
N TRP A 259 -0.32 -3.14 8.81
CA TRP A 259 0.98 -2.82 9.40
C TRP A 259 1.88 -4.06 9.46
N GLY A 260 1.36 -5.17 9.98
CA GLY A 260 2.08 -6.44 10.05
C GLY A 260 2.55 -6.95 8.69
N ARG A 261 1.66 -6.89 7.68
CA ARG A 261 1.99 -7.29 6.31
C ARG A 261 3.03 -6.38 5.65
N ALA A 262 2.96 -5.07 5.90
CA ALA A 262 3.97 -4.14 5.41
C ALA A 262 5.36 -4.48 5.94
N TRP A 263 5.48 -4.71 7.26
CA TRP A 263 6.74 -5.10 7.88
C TRP A 263 7.21 -6.51 7.48
N PHE A 264 6.29 -7.44 7.23
CA PHE A 264 6.62 -8.75 6.66
C PHE A 264 7.39 -8.65 5.33
N TYR A 265 6.98 -7.75 4.43
CA TYR A 265 7.72 -7.50 3.19
C TYR A 265 8.95 -6.62 3.38
N LEU A 266 8.87 -5.56 4.20
CA LEU A 266 10.02 -4.67 4.46
C LEU A 266 11.22 -5.39 5.08
N GLU A 267 11.01 -6.48 5.84
CA GLU A 267 12.10 -7.34 6.32
C GLU A 267 12.66 -8.26 5.23
N LYS A 268 11.82 -8.74 4.30
CA LYS A 268 12.26 -9.59 3.18
C LYS A 268 13.03 -8.82 2.12
N THR A 269 12.69 -7.56 1.93
CA THR A 269 13.35 -6.67 0.96
C THR A 269 14.56 -5.96 1.56
N LYS A 270 14.78 -6.07 2.87
CA LYS A 270 15.88 -5.44 3.59
C LYS A 270 17.23 -5.73 2.93
N GLY A 271 17.93 -4.66 2.56
CA GLY A 271 19.23 -4.72 1.91
C GLY A 271 19.19 -4.90 0.39
N ASN A 272 18.00 -5.01 -0.23
CA ASN A 272 17.86 -5.04 -1.67
C ASN A 272 17.92 -3.62 -2.25
N ALA A 273 19.11 -3.21 -2.71
CA ALA A 273 19.35 -1.88 -3.28
C ALA A 273 18.55 -1.57 -4.57
N LYS A 274 17.90 -2.58 -5.19
CA LYS A 274 17.01 -2.35 -6.34
C LYS A 274 15.61 -1.88 -5.95
N LEU A 275 15.24 -1.95 -4.68
CA LEU A 275 13.88 -1.62 -4.23
C LEU A 275 13.80 -0.34 -3.41
N ASN A 276 14.94 0.32 -3.23
CA ASN A 276 15.12 1.36 -2.24
C ASN A 276 16.00 2.47 -2.81
N LEU A 277 15.49 3.70 -2.79
CA LEU A 277 16.26 4.89 -3.14
C LEU A 277 16.51 5.76 -1.89
N LYS A 278 15.56 5.79 -0.95
CA LYS A 278 15.58 6.68 0.24
C LYS A 278 15.19 5.96 1.54
N GLY A 279 15.11 4.64 1.54
CA GLY A 279 14.50 3.85 2.60
C GLY A 279 15.15 4.00 3.98
N LYS A 280 16.45 4.34 4.10
CA LYS A 280 17.03 4.65 5.43
C LYS A 280 16.39 5.88 6.06
N MET A 281 16.24 6.95 5.27
CA MET A 281 15.62 8.19 5.75
C MET A 281 14.14 7.97 6.04
N LEU A 282 13.41 7.31 5.12
CA LEU A 282 11.98 7.05 5.28
C LEU A 282 11.68 6.10 6.45
N ARG A 283 12.51 5.08 6.70
CA ARG A 283 12.42 4.26 7.93
C ARG A 283 12.58 5.11 9.18
N GLY A 284 13.53 6.06 9.18
CA GLY A 284 13.69 7.01 10.28
C GLY A 284 12.45 7.86 10.54
N LEU A 285 11.67 8.21 9.51
CA LEU A 285 10.40 8.92 9.68
C LEU A 285 9.32 8.04 10.31
N VAL A 286 9.20 6.79 9.85
CA VAL A 286 8.22 5.82 10.40
C VAL A 286 8.57 5.43 11.83
N ASP A 287 9.86 5.35 12.16
CA ASP A 287 10.39 4.95 13.46
C ASP A 287 10.30 6.06 14.53
N HIS A 288 9.73 7.22 14.20
CA HIS A 288 9.53 8.29 15.17
C HIS A 288 8.66 7.79 16.33
N VAL A 289 9.12 7.98 17.57
CA VAL A 289 8.49 7.41 18.79
C VAL A 289 7.01 7.75 18.89
N ASP A 290 6.65 9.03 18.69
CA ASP A 290 5.26 9.49 18.76
C ASP A 290 4.32 8.85 17.72
N LEU A 291 4.88 8.37 16.60
CA LEU A 291 4.15 7.72 15.52
C LEU A 291 4.02 6.21 15.77
N LEU A 292 5.09 5.57 16.25
CA LEU A 292 5.04 4.17 16.70
C LEU A 292 4.11 3.98 17.90
N ASP A 293 4.02 4.98 18.78
CA ASP A 293 3.10 5.00 19.91
C ASP A 293 1.64 4.85 19.48
N GLU A 294 1.25 5.34 18.30
CA GLU A 294 -0.11 5.16 17.80
C GLU A 294 -0.41 3.68 17.50
N ILE A 295 0.56 2.95 16.93
CA ILE A 295 0.44 1.50 16.74
C ILE A 295 0.40 0.78 18.09
N ALA A 296 1.25 1.18 19.04
CA ALA A 296 1.26 0.61 20.39
C ALA A 296 -0.10 0.81 21.12
N ARG A 297 -0.73 1.99 20.97
CA ARG A 297 -2.08 2.25 21.52
C ARG A 297 -3.13 1.35 20.90
N LEU A 298 -3.09 1.12 19.59
CA LEU A 298 -4.00 0.17 18.93
C LEU A 298 -3.80 -1.25 19.46
N ARG A 299 -2.56 -1.69 19.68
CA ARG A 299 -2.27 -3.00 20.30
C ARG A 299 -2.82 -3.11 21.72
N GLN A 300 -2.69 -2.05 22.51
CA GLN A 300 -3.23 -2.02 23.87
C GLN A 300 -4.76 -2.16 23.87
N ILE A 301 -5.46 -1.45 22.97
CA ILE A 301 -6.93 -1.54 22.85
C ILE A 301 -7.34 -2.93 22.34
N GLU A 302 -6.54 -3.56 21.49
CA GLU A 302 -6.75 -4.95 21.04
C GLU A 302 -6.54 -5.98 22.18
N GLY A 303 -5.92 -5.58 23.30
CA GLY A 303 -5.61 -6.47 24.41
C GLY A 303 -4.35 -7.30 24.19
N CYS A 304 -3.44 -6.85 23.32
CA CYS A 304 -2.16 -7.51 23.13
C CYS A 304 -1.27 -7.45 24.38
N LEU A 305 -0.47 -8.51 24.56
CA LEU A 305 0.65 -8.50 25.49
C LEU A 305 1.82 -7.74 24.87
N VAL A 306 1.85 -6.43 25.08
CA VAL A 306 2.99 -5.59 24.70
C VAL A 306 4.02 -5.66 25.84
N PRO A 307 5.29 -6.04 25.56
CA PRO A 307 6.37 -6.03 26.56
C PRO A 307 6.62 -4.64 27.15
#